data_AF-A0A381W290-F1
#
_entry.id   AF-A0A381W290-F1
#
_cell.length_a   1.000
_cell.length_b   1.000
_cell.length_c   1.000
_cell.angle_alpha   90.00
_cell.angle_beta   90.00
_cell.angle_gamma   90.00
#
_symmetry.space_group_name_H-M   'P 1'
#
loop_
_entity.id
_entity.type
_entity.pdbx_description
1 polymer ?
#
loop_
_entity_poly.entity_id
_entity_poly.type
_entity_poly.pdbx_seq_one_letter_code
_entity_poly.pdbx_strand_id
1 'polypeptide(L)'
;MSLTDDPRARSWLGYQWTSAAETPPSANSVGLYRAMRLDGEGLVYVGQGRISARVKSHVAKGEDPGHSQHRFFVADLTWDWVDFPEIDRTQLLELENDLIASHVSVYGCIPRAQFLG
;
A
#
# COMPACT_ATOMS: atom_id res chain seq x y z
N MET A 1 -16.32 11.09 -6.72
CA MET A 1 -15.38 10.30 -5.93
C MET A 1 -15.51 10.68 -4.48
N SER A 2 -15.54 9.68 -3.61
CA SER A 2 -15.74 9.82 -2.17
C SER A 2 -14.80 8.84 -1.45
N LEU A 3 -14.49 9.10 -0.18
CA LEU A 3 -13.80 8.13 0.69
C LEU A 3 -14.58 6.82 0.88
N THR A 4 -15.85 6.78 0.46
CA THR A 4 -16.70 5.59 0.45
C THR A 4 -16.48 4.68 -0.76
N ASP A 5 -15.70 5.10 -1.76
CA ASP A 5 -15.35 4.27 -2.91
C ASP A 5 -14.37 3.15 -2.48
N ASP A 6 -14.35 2.00 -3.16
CA ASP A 6 -13.44 0.90 -2.80
C ASP A 6 -11.97 1.37 -2.90
N PRO A 7 -11.21 1.42 -1.78
CA PRO A 7 -9.81 1.86 -1.74
C PRO A 7 -8.85 0.93 -2.47
N ARG A 8 -9.30 -0.25 -2.89
CA ARG A 8 -8.54 -1.21 -3.68
C ARG A 8 -8.81 -1.03 -5.17
N ALA A 9 -9.81 -0.23 -5.54
CA ALA A 9 -10.12 0.03 -6.93
C ALA A 9 -8.93 0.69 -7.63
N ARG A 10 -8.73 0.32 -8.89
CA ARG A 10 -7.69 0.93 -9.73
C ARG A 10 -7.93 2.40 -10.03
N SER A 11 -9.18 2.85 -9.84
CA SER A 11 -9.62 4.21 -10.05
C SER A 11 -9.82 4.98 -8.74
N TRP A 12 -9.34 4.50 -7.59
CA TRP A 12 -9.59 5.19 -6.31
C TRP A 12 -9.08 6.64 -6.36
N LEU A 13 -9.94 7.60 -5.95
CA LEU A 13 -9.78 9.05 -6.13
C LEU A 13 -9.49 9.55 -7.57
N GLY A 14 -9.74 8.72 -8.58
CA GLY A 14 -9.61 9.11 -9.99
C GLY A 14 -8.22 8.90 -10.54
N TYR A 15 -7.32 8.41 -9.68
CA TYR A 15 -5.98 8.02 -10.06
C TYR A 15 -5.99 6.71 -10.83
N GLN A 16 -4.98 6.51 -11.68
CA GLN A 16 -4.80 5.29 -12.44
C GLN A 16 -3.75 4.42 -11.76
N TRP A 17 -4.18 3.61 -10.79
CA TRP A 17 -3.30 2.64 -10.16
C TRP A 17 -2.90 1.56 -11.17
N THR A 18 -1.66 1.09 -11.03
CA THR A 18 -1.14 -0.04 -11.81
C THR A 18 -1.97 -1.31 -11.56
N SER A 19 -1.76 -2.31 -12.42
CA SER A 19 -2.19 -3.66 -12.09
C SER A 19 -1.31 -4.21 -10.96
N ALA A 20 -1.89 -5.06 -10.12
CA ALA A 20 -1.17 -5.78 -9.08
C ALA A 20 0.00 -6.58 -9.69
N ALA A 21 1.17 -6.47 -9.08
CA ALA A 21 2.41 -7.11 -9.49
C ALA A 21 3.14 -7.72 -8.29
N GLU A 22 3.85 -8.82 -8.50
CA GLU A 22 4.65 -9.47 -7.43
C GLU A 22 5.92 -8.69 -7.10
N THR A 23 6.37 -7.83 -8.01
CA THR A 23 7.60 -7.05 -7.87
C THR A 23 7.31 -5.55 -7.92
N PRO A 24 8.07 -4.73 -7.17
CA PRO A 24 7.89 -3.29 -7.16
C PRO A 24 8.35 -2.64 -8.47
N PRO A 25 7.98 -1.36 -8.70
CA PRO A 25 8.42 -0.62 -9.87
C PRO A 25 9.92 -0.29 -9.83
N SER A 26 10.37 0.41 -10.88
CA SER A 26 11.73 0.94 -11.00
C SER A 26 12.14 1.81 -9.78
N ALA A 27 13.45 1.94 -9.56
CA ALA A 27 14.03 2.57 -8.36
C ALA A 27 13.70 4.07 -8.15
N ASN A 28 13.15 4.74 -9.16
CA ASN A 28 12.85 6.18 -9.15
C ASN A 28 11.37 6.50 -8.92
N SER A 29 10.53 5.48 -8.80
CA SER A 29 9.08 5.63 -8.61
C SER A 29 8.80 6.22 -7.22
N VAL A 30 8.07 7.33 -7.18
CA VAL A 30 7.68 8.05 -5.97
C VAL A 30 6.17 8.21 -5.99
N GLY A 31 5.48 7.81 -4.93
CA GLY A 31 4.03 7.91 -4.87
C GLY A 31 3.42 7.08 -3.76
N LEU A 32 2.21 6.55 -3.99
CA LEU A 32 1.49 5.66 -3.07
C LEU A 32 1.61 4.22 -3.55
N TYR A 33 1.58 3.27 -2.61
CA TYR A 33 1.53 1.85 -2.92
C TYR A 33 0.63 1.10 -1.94
N ARG A 34 0.05 -0.01 -2.41
CA ARG A 34 -0.74 -0.94 -1.61
C ARG A 34 -0.07 -2.31 -1.62
N ALA A 35 -0.04 -2.97 -0.47
CA ALA A 35 0.28 -4.38 -0.34
C ALA A 35 -1.03 -5.17 -0.19
N MET A 36 -1.23 -6.16 -1.04
CA MET A 36 -2.49 -6.88 -1.20
C MET A 36 -2.25 -8.39 -1.13
N ARG A 37 -3.06 -9.13 -0.37
CA ARG A 37 -3.12 -10.59 -0.49
C ARG A 37 -4.23 -11.03 -1.46
N LEU A 38 -3.93 -12.05 -2.25
CA LEU A 38 -4.86 -12.63 -3.23
C LEU A 38 -5.85 -13.64 -2.62
N ASP A 39 -5.57 -14.13 -1.41
CA ASP A 39 -6.36 -15.14 -0.69
C ASP A 39 -7.66 -14.60 -0.04
N GLY A 40 -8.04 -13.36 -0.36
CA GLY A 40 -9.21 -12.71 0.22
C GLY A 40 -8.96 -12.01 1.55
N GLU A 41 -7.76 -12.10 2.15
CA GLU A 41 -7.40 -11.32 3.35
C GLU A 41 -7.37 -9.80 3.08
N GLY A 42 -7.24 -9.41 1.81
CA GLY A 42 -7.42 -8.03 1.35
C GLY A 42 -6.18 -7.15 1.50
N LEU A 43 -6.42 -5.86 1.76
CA LEU A 43 -5.39 -4.82 1.87
C LEU A 43 -4.60 -5.00 3.17
N VAL A 44 -3.31 -5.27 3.05
CA VAL A 44 -2.40 -5.51 4.17
C VAL A 44 -1.78 -4.21 4.66
N TYR A 45 -1.35 -3.37 3.72
CA TYR A 45 -0.60 -2.16 4.04
C TYR A 45 -0.80 -1.10 2.95
N VAL A 46 -0.82 0.16 3.37
CA VAL A 46 -0.74 1.34 2.50
C VAL A 46 0.50 2.11 2.90
N GLY A 47 1.28 2.57 1.91
CA GLY A 47 2.43 3.41 2.16
C GLY A 47 2.71 4.42 1.07
N GLN A 48 3.66 5.31 1.34
CA GLN A 48 4.12 6.32 0.40
C GLN A 48 5.65 6.49 0.35
N GLY A 49 6.11 7.18 -0.71
CA GLY A 49 7.48 7.63 -0.89
C GLY A 49 8.18 6.89 -2.03
N ARG A 50 9.49 6.63 -1.87
CA ARG A 50 10.28 5.88 -2.87
C ARG A 50 9.85 4.41 -2.88
N ILE A 51 8.94 4.06 -3.79
CA ILE A 51 8.14 2.84 -3.73
C ILE A 51 9.03 1.59 -3.74
N SER A 52 9.98 1.51 -4.69
CA SER A 52 10.87 0.35 -4.81
C SER A 52 11.67 0.07 -3.54
N ALA A 53 12.19 1.10 -2.87
CA ALA A 53 12.95 0.96 -1.63
C ALA A 53 12.05 0.52 -0.46
N ARG A 54 10.83 1.09 -0.38
CA ARG A 54 9.86 0.77 0.68
C ARG A 54 9.33 -0.66 0.57
N VAL A 55 8.98 -1.10 -0.64
CA VAL A 55 8.52 -2.47 -0.88
C VAL A 55 9.62 -3.47 -0.54
N LYS A 56 10.87 -3.22 -0.97
CA LYS A 56 12.02 -4.07 -0.60
C LYS A 56 12.20 -4.17 0.91
N SER A 57 12.03 -3.07 1.65
CA SER A 57 12.09 -3.10 3.11
C SER A 57 11.00 -3.97 3.72
N HIS A 58 9.78 -3.95 3.17
CA HIS A 58 8.70 -4.81 3.64
C HIS A 58 8.92 -6.29 3.30
N VAL A 59 9.40 -6.58 2.10
CA VAL A 59 9.80 -7.94 1.69
C VAL A 59 10.85 -8.50 2.66
N ALA A 60 11.89 -7.72 2.99
CA ALA A 60 12.91 -8.13 3.94
C ALA A 60 12.35 -8.45 5.35
N LYS A 61 11.30 -7.75 5.80
CA LYS A 61 10.61 -8.09 7.05
C LYS A 61 9.87 -9.43 6.95
N GLY A 62 9.29 -9.73 5.79
CA GLY A 62 8.68 -11.02 5.51
C GLY A 62 9.68 -12.17 5.49
N GLU A 63 10.95 -11.89 5.17
CA GLU A 63 12.05 -12.87 5.17
C GLU A 63 12.67 -13.09 6.56
N ASP A 64 12.36 -12.25 7.55
CA ASP A 64 12.88 -12.34 8.92
C ASP A 64 11.80 -12.86 9.90
N PRO A 65 11.84 -14.15 10.30
CA PRO A 65 10.87 -14.71 11.25
C PRO A 65 10.87 -14.05 12.64
N GLY A 66 11.94 -13.34 13.01
CA GLY A 66 12.05 -12.62 14.26
C GLY A 66 11.38 -11.23 14.24
N HIS A 67 11.03 -10.72 13.06
CA HIS A 67 10.44 -9.40 12.92
C HIS A 67 8.97 -9.39 13.38
N SER A 68 8.57 -8.37 14.15
CA SER A 68 7.18 -8.18 14.66
C SER A 68 6.12 -8.29 13.54
N GLN A 69 6.46 -7.75 12.38
CA GLN A 69 5.60 -7.71 11.20
C GLN A 69 5.76 -8.90 10.25
N HIS A 70 6.61 -9.89 10.55
CA HIS A 70 6.91 -11.04 9.68
C HIS A 70 5.66 -11.67 9.05
N ARG A 71 4.71 -12.05 9.90
CA ARG A 71 3.48 -12.74 9.48
C ARG A 71 2.60 -11.97 8.48
N PHE A 72 2.76 -10.65 8.41
CA PHE A 72 1.99 -9.80 7.50
C PHE A 72 2.67 -9.64 6.15
N PHE A 73 4.00 -9.72 6.11
CA PHE A 73 4.80 -9.54 4.89
C PHE A 73 5.39 -10.82 4.33
N VAL A 74 5.19 -11.96 5.00
CA VAL A 74 5.56 -13.28 4.49
C VAL A 74 4.67 -13.65 3.30
N ALA A 75 5.33 -13.92 2.16
CA ALA A 75 4.86 -14.49 0.88
C ALA A 75 3.50 -14.00 0.32
N ASP A 76 3.26 -14.25 -0.97
CA ASP A 76 1.95 -14.07 -1.64
C ASP A 76 1.35 -12.66 -1.58
N LEU A 77 2.21 -11.66 -1.41
CA LEU A 77 1.83 -10.26 -1.55
C LEU A 77 1.98 -9.81 -2.99
N THR A 78 0.95 -9.15 -3.47
CA THR A 78 0.98 -8.34 -4.67
C THR A 78 1.01 -6.87 -4.29
N TRP A 79 1.58 -6.07 -5.18
CA TRP A 79 1.81 -4.66 -5.02
C TRP A 79 1.21 -3.94 -6.20
N ASP A 80 0.47 -2.88 -5.92
CA ASP A 80 0.12 -1.89 -6.93
C ASP A 80 0.48 -0.51 -6.41
N TRP A 81 0.56 0.44 -7.33
CA TRP A 81 0.99 1.79 -7.00
C TRP A 81 0.45 2.81 -8.00
N VAL A 82 0.61 4.07 -7.61
CA VAL A 82 0.43 5.23 -8.47
C VAL A 82 1.62 6.15 -8.27
N ASP A 83 2.20 6.63 -9.37
CA ASP A 83 3.31 7.57 -9.35
C ASP A 83 2.82 9.01 -9.19
N PHE A 84 3.46 9.73 -8.28
CA PHE A 84 3.34 11.16 -8.05
C PHE A 84 4.74 11.78 -7.94
N PRO A 85 5.47 11.94 -9.06
CA PRO A 85 6.86 12.39 -9.04
C PRO A 85 7.06 13.84 -8.58
N GLU A 86 6.03 14.68 -8.72
CA GLU A 86 6.10 16.13 -8.47
C GLU A 86 5.32 16.59 -7.23
N ILE A 87 4.65 15.66 -6.55
CA ILE A 87 3.81 16.01 -5.40
C ILE A 87 4.68 16.29 -4.17
N ASP A 88 4.24 17.21 -3.31
CA ASP A 88 4.92 17.43 -2.04
C ASP A 88 4.74 16.23 -1.10
N ARG A 89 5.72 16.04 -0.20
CA ARG A 89 5.67 15.00 0.83
C ARG A 89 4.44 15.13 1.74
N THR A 90 4.02 16.34 2.07
CA THR A 90 2.85 16.58 2.93
C THR A 90 1.59 16.06 2.28
N GLN A 91 1.42 16.34 0.99
CA GLN A 91 0.29 15.87 0.20
C GLN A 91 0.31 14.34 0.03
N LEU A 92 1.48 13.70 -0.07
CA LEU A 92 1.56 12.23 -0.04
C LEU A 92 1.07 11.64 1.28
N LEU A 93 1.40 12.29 2.41
CA LEU A 93 0.92 11.86 3.72
C LEU A 93 -0.59 12.03 3.85
N GLU A 94 -1.15 13.12 3.31
CA GLU A 94 -2.60 13.34 3.26
C GLU A 94 -3.29 12.25 2.45
N LEU A 95 -2.79 11.94 1.24
CA LEU A 95 -3.37 10.89 0.40
C LEU A 95 -3.23 9.48 1.00
N GLU A 96 -2.10 9.19 1.65
CA GLU A 96 -1.90 7.95 2.41
C GLU A 96 -2.96 7.82 3.51
N ASN A 97 -3.16 8.88 4.30
CA ASN A 97 -4.17 8.91 5.36
C ASN A 97 -5.58 8.76 4.82
N ASP A 98 -5.91 9.43 3.72
CA ASP A 98 -7.21 9.32 3.06
C ASP A 98 -7.46 7.89 2.56
N LEU A 99 -6.44 7.21 2.03
CA LEU A 99 -6.55 5.84 1.56
C LEU A 99 -6.78 4.86 2.72
N ILE A 100 -6.08 5.06 3.85
CA ILE A 100 -6.30 4.30 5.08
C ILE A 100 -7.72 4.58 5.62
N ALA A 101 -8.13 5.85 5.70
CA ALA A 101 -9.45 6.24 6.18
C ALA A 101 -10.57 5.68 5.29
N SER A 102 -10.38 5.66 3.98
CA SER A 102 -11.30 5.05 3.01
C SER A 102 -11.43 3.55 3.27
N HIS A 103 -10.32 2.84 3.54
CA HIS A 103 -10.36 1.44 3.95
C HIS A 103 -11.13 1.20 5.24
N VAL A 104 -10.90 2.02 6.27
CA VAL A 104 -11.67 1.95 7.51
C VAL A 104 -13.16 2.21 7.26
N SER A 105 -13.48 3.20 6.43
CA SER A 105 -14.87 3.56 6.12
C SER A 105 -15.61 2.45 5.36
N VAL A 106 -14.93 1.74 4.46
CA VAL A 106 -15.56 0.73 3.59
C VAL A 106 -15.58 -0.66 4.25
N TYR A 107 -14.51 -1.04 4.97
CA TYR A 107 -14.35 -2.38 5.54
C TYR A 107 -14.53 -2.44 7.06
N GLY A 108 -14.64 -1.30 7.74
CA GLY A 108 -14.82 -1.23 9.19
C GLY A 108 -13.58 -1.59 10.01
N CYS A 109 -12.42 -1.76 9.35
CA CYS A 109 -11.16 -2.11 10.00
C CYS A 109 -9.99 -1.41 9.30
N ILE A 110 -8.83 -1.36 9.98
CA ILE A 110 -7.58 -0.85 9.42
C ILE A 110 -6.91 -1.90 8.53
N PRO A 111 -6.03 -1.51 7.58
CA PRO A 111 -5.15 -2.46 6.93
C PRO A 111 -4.30 -3.17 7.99
N ARG A 112 -4.17 -4.49 7.83
CA ARG A 112 -3.74 -5.40 8.92
C ARG A 112 -2.38 -5.04 9.53
N ALA A 113 -1.47 -4.48 8.75
CA ALA A 113 -0.13 -4.12 9.18
C ALA A 113 0.10 -2.61 9.35
N GLN A 114 -0.93 -1.78 9.21
CA GLN A 114 -0.76 -0.33 9.06
C GLN A 114 -0.06 0.35 10.25
N PHE A 115 -0.37 -0.08 11.48
CA PHE A 115 0.04 0.59 12.71
C PHE A 115 0.83 -0.33 13.66
N LEU A 116 1.54 -1.32 13.11
CA LEU A 116 2.18 -2.38 13.92
C LEU A 116 3.65 -2.15 14.32
N GLY A 117 4.28 -1.05 13.89
CA GLY A 117 5.68 -0.72 14.24
C GLY A 117 6.69 -1.59 13.52
#